data_AF-A0A7W0UHD8-F1
#
_entry.id   AF-A0A7W0UHD8-F1
#
_cell.length_a   1.000
_cell.length_b   1.000
_cell.length_c   1.000
_cell.angle_alpha   90.00
_cell.angle_beta   90.00
_cell.angle_gamma   90.00
#
_symmetry.space_group_name_H-M   'P 1'
#
loop_
_entity.id
_entity.type
_entity.pdbx_description
1 polymer ?
#
loop_
_entity_poly.entity_id
_entity_poly.type
_entity_poly.pdbx_seq_one_letter_code
_entity_poly.pdbx_strand_id
1 'polypeptide(L)'
;MSAAPRGHQFFPDIDAFRGQLGVVWQDSRVDPAYSVQRPIGNMYDAQGRAVSSGRSVVDSYFTHSTNGTAWSGTTRVSSQSHQSQYEMFGGRDVPFHGDYNWISLANTDPENPNSPLLAYMSWTDNRDVVPGVDPRETEAEDGFVDGFDVAQCRTDLGTPPGGDVSDGPLARRDAPYSGDNCGNQGGLDQNIYGNSLLLP
;
A
#
# COMPACT_ATOMS: atom_id res chain seq x y z
N MET A 1 -18.63 18.40 -19.80
CA MET A 1 -18.34 17.18 -19.01
C MET A 1 -17.32 17.60 -17.97
N SER A 2 -17.62 17.51 -16.67
CA SER A 2 -16.59 17.74 -15.65
C SER A 2 -15.51 16.69 -15.84
N ALA A 3 -14.24 17.06 -15.73
CA ALA A 3 -13.15 16.09 -15.73
C ALA A 3 -13.47 15.00 -14.69
N ALA A 4 -13.33 13.73 -15.08
CA ALA A 4 -13.40 12.65 -14.11
C ALA A 4 -12.35 12.92 -13.01
N PRO A 5 -12.65 12.65 -11.73
CA PRO A 5 -11.65 12.77 -10.68
C PRO A 5 -10.40 11.95 -11.07
N ARG A 6 -9.23 12.57 -11.00
CA ARG A 6 -7.95 11.85 -11.14
C ARG A 6 -7.82 10.89 -9.96
N GLY A 7 -7.25 9.71 -10.19
CA GLY A 7 -7.05 8.68 -9.17
C GLY A 7 -8.10 7.58 -9.19
N HIS A 8 -7.71 6.38 -8.79
CA HIS A 8 -8.64 5.34 -8.36
C HIS A 8 -9.03 5.61 -6.92
N GLN A 9 -10.32 5.49 -6.60
CA GLN A 9 -10.85 5.58 -5.24
C GLN A 9 -11.34 4.21 -4.80
N PHE A 10 -10.82 3.70 -3.68
CA PHE A 10 -11.01 2.30 -3.31
C PHE A 10 -10.97 2.09 -1.79
N PHE A 11 -11.45 0.92 -1.39
CA PHE A 11 -11.61 0.48 0.01
C PHE A 11 -12.29 1.50 0.92
N PRO A 12 -13.47 2.05 0.57
CA PRO A 12 -14.15 2.98 1.46
C PRO A 12 -14.63 2.26 2.73
N ASP A 13 -14.55 2.95 3.86
CA ASP A 13 -15.26 2.61 5.09
C ASP A 13 -16.05 3.82 5.58
N ILE A 14 -17.20 3.58 6.23
CA ILE A 14 -18.15 4.61 6.63
C ILE A 14 -18.71 4.32 8.01
N ASP A 15 -18.82 5.36 8.84
CA ASP A 15 -19.54 5.32 10.10
C ASP A 15 -20.57 6.43 10.19
N ALA A 16 -21.65 6.16 10.93
CA ALA A 16 -22.81 7.02 11.09
C ALA A 16 -23.15 7.19 12.57
N PHE A 17 -23.02 8.41 13.09
CA PHE A 17 -23.29 8.69 14.49
C PHE A 17 -23.85 10.09 14.69
N ARG A 18 -24.92 10.20 15.48
CA ARG A 18 -25.59 11.48 15.84
C ARG A 18 -25.90 12.39 14.63
N GLY A 19 -26.31 11.79 13.51
CA GLY A 19 -26.66 12.53 12.29
C GLY A 19 -25.47 13.00 11.45
N GLN A 20 -24.24 12.61 11.82
CA GLN A 20 -23.05 12.76 11.02
C GLN A 20 -22.70 11.44 10.33
N LEU A 21 -22.24 11.53 9.09
CA LEU A 21 -21.57 10.48 8.35
C LEU A 21 -20.10 10.84 8.20
N GLY A 22 -19.20 9.91 8.46
CA GLY A 22 -17.77 10.05 8.18
C GLY A 22 -17.33 8.95 7.24
N VAL A 23 -16.57 9.27 6.20
CA VAL A 23 -16.07 8.32 5.21
C VAL A 23 -14.56 8.44 5.11
N VAL A 24 -13.86 7.32 5.19
CA VAL A 24 -12.43 7.20 4.90
C VAL A 24 -12.23 6.30 3.68
N TRP A 25 -11.28 6.63 2.80
CA TRP A 25 -10.95 5.82 1.63
C TRP A 25 -9.49 6.02 1.22
N GLN A 26 -9.00 5.14 0.37
CA GLN A 26 -7.71 5.30 -0.31
C GLN A 26 -7.89 5.84 -1.72
N ASP A 27 -6.99 6.73 -2.14
CA ASP A 27 -7.07 7.40 -3.43
C ASP A 27 -5.69 7.57 -4.07
N SER A 28 -5.58 7.22 -5.35
CA SER A 28 -4.34 7.37 -6.14
C SER A 28 -4.23 8.69 -6.91
N ARG A 29 -5.01 9.72 -6.55
CA ARG A 29 -5.00 11.04 -7.22
C ARG A 29 -3.63 11.72 -7.26
N VAL A 30 -2.72 11.34 -6.35
CA VAL A 30 -1.36 11.88 -6.27
C VAL A 30 -0.37 11.20 -7.20
N ASP A 31 -0.72 10.03 -7.76
CA ASP A 31 0.15 9.28 -8.68
C ASP A 31 0.49 10.11 -9.93
N PRO A 32 1.76 10.51 -10.12
CA PRO A 32 2.17 11.30 -11.28
C PRO A 32 1.92 10.55 -12.60
N ALA A 33 1.89 9.22 -12.58
CA ALA A 33 1.68 8.37 -13.75
C ALA A 33 0.25 7.82 -13.87
N TYR A 34 -0.70 8.34 -13.08
CA TYR A 34 -2.08 7.86 -13.06
C TYR A 34 -2.66 7.63 -14.46
N SER A 35 -3.21 6.44 -14.66
CA SER A 35 -3.97 6.07 -15.84
C SER A 35 -5.11 5.14 -15.44
N VAL A 36 -6.32 5.41 -15.91
CA VAL A 36 -7.47 4.50 -15.74
C VAL A 36 -7.30 3.13 -16.39
N GLN A 37 -6.29 2.98 -17.26
CA GLN A 37 -6.00 1.74 -18.00
C GLN A 37 -4.79 0.97 -17.44
N ARG A 38 -4.16 1.47 -16.37
CA ARG A 38 -2.99 0.82 -15.77
C ARG A 38 -3.32 0.41 -14.34
N PRO A 39 -2.66 -0.64 -13.81
CA PRO A 39 -2.64 -0.86 -12.37
C PRO A 39 -2.13 0.40 -11.64
N ILE A 40 -2.60 0.58 -10.41
CA ILE A 40 -2.24 1.72 -9.55
C ILE A 40 -0.73 1.74 -9.34
N GLY A 41 -0.07 2.87 -9.57
CA GLY A 41 1.37 2.99 -9.36
C GLY A 41 2.25 2.43 -10.47
N ASN A 42 1.67 2.09 -11.63
CA ASN A 42 2.43 1.58 -12.79
C ASN A 42 2.58 2.66 -13.86
N MET A 43 3.77 2.73 -14.46
CA MET A 43 4.04 3.46 -15.69
C MET A 43 4.71 2.55 -16.73
N TYR A 44 4.96 3.07 -17.94
CA TYR A 44 5.87 2.40 -18.87
C TYR A 44 7.20 3.13 -18.89
N ASP A 45 8.29 2.36 -18.93
CA ASP A 45 9.61 2.89 -19.23
C ASP A 45 9.76 3.22 -20.73
N ALA A 46 10.97 3.65 -21.13
CA ALA A 46 11.26 4.02 -22.52
C ALA A 46 11.19 2.84 -23.51
N GLN A 47 11.23 1.60 -23.01
CA GLN A 47 11.14 0.36 -23.78
C GLN A 47 9.70 -0.17 -23.84
N GLY A 48 8.74 0.50 -23.15
CA GLY A 48 7.34 0.08 -23.10
C GLY A 48 7.05 -1.00 -22.05
N ARG A 49 7.97 -1.25 -21.11
CA ARG A 49 7.83 -2.25 -20.05
C ARG A 49 7.18 -1.63 -18.82
N ALA A 50 6.39 -2.40 -18.07
CA ALA A 50 5.75 -1.93 -16.84
C ALA A 50 6.81 -1.71 -15.76
N VAL A 51 6.78 -0.55 -15.12
CA VAL A 51 7.66 -0.19 -13.99
C VAL A 51 6.88 0.61 -12.96
N SER A 52 7.38 0.64 -11.73
CA SER A 52 6.85 1.47 -10.64
C SER A 52 6.94 2.96 -10.97
N SER A 53 5.86 3.70 -10.69
CA SER A 53 5.84 5.17 -10.77
C SER A 53 6.43 5.85 -9.53
N GLY A 54 7.01 5.07 -8.61
CA GLY A 54 7.64 5.52 -7.38
C GLY A 54 6.71 5.35 -6.17
N ARG A 55 6.92 6.18 -5.12
CA ARG A 55 6.21 6.05 -3.83
C ARG A 55 5.05 7.02 -3.67
N SER A 56 4.96 8.04 -4.51
CA SER A 56 3.89 9.05 -4.45
C SER A 56 2.64 8.56 -5.19
N VAL A 57 2.06 7.45 -4.75
CA VAL A 57 0.97 6.77 -5.48
C VAL A 57 -0.36 6.85 -4.74
N VAL A 58 -0.44 6.30 -3.53
CA VAL A 58 -1.69 6.22 -2.74
C VAL A 58 -1.60 7.10 -1.50
N ASP A 59 -2.71 7.75 -1.17
CA ASP A 59 -2.94 8.43 0.09
C ASP A 59 -4.31 8.05 0.68
N SER A 60 -4.48 8.21 1.99
CA SER A 60 -5.77 8.04 2.67
C SER A 60 -6.46 9.38 2.88
N TYR A 61 -7.76 9.41 2.63
CA TYR A 61 -8.57 10.62 2.63
C TYR A 61 -9.85 10.46 3.47
N PHE A 62 -10.38 11.59 3.93
CA PHE A 62 -11.57 11.68 4.75
C PHE A 62 -12.53 12.77 4.23
N THR A 63 -13.83 12.53 4.39
CA THR A 63 -14.89 13.54 4.26
C THR A 63 -16.04 13.21 5.19
N HIS A 64 -16.87 14.20 5.51
CA HIS A 64 -18.05 14.02 6.34
C HIS A 64 -19.28 14.72 5.75
N SER A 65 -20.45 14.36 6.26
CA SER A 65 -21.74 14.87 5.82
C SER A 65 -22.76 14.85 6.95
N THR A 66 -23.56 15.89 7.06
CA THR A 66 -24.68 16.00 8.03
C THR A 66 -26.04 15.58 7.47
N ASN A 67 -26.14 15.30 6.16
CA ASN A 67 -27.43 15.06 5.49
C ASN A 67 -27.42 13.94 4.43
N GLY A 68 -26.27 13.30 4.22
CA GLY A 68 -26.04 12.21 3.26
C GLY A 68 -25.97 12.63 1.79
N THR A 69 -26.17 13.92 1.47
CA THR A 69 -26.27 14.42 0.09
C THR A 69 -25.27 15.52 -0.23
N ALA A 70 -24.84 16.28 0.78
CA ALA A 70 -23.78 17.27 0.69
C ALA A 70 -22.62 16.88 1.60
N TRP A 71 -21.42 16.85 1.03
CA TRP A 71 -20.21 16.43 1.71
C TRP A 71 -19.26 17.61 1.89
N SER A 72 -18.46 17.55 2.96
CA SER A 72 -17.35 18.47 3.16
C SER A 72 -16.29 18.34 2.07
N GLY A 73 -15.35 19.30 2.04
CA GLY A 73 -14.12 19.13 1.26
C GLY A 73 -13.37 17.87 1.67
N THR A 74 -12.67 17.26 0.72
CA THR A 74 -11.79 16.12 0.98
C THR A 74 -10.54 16.54 1.75
N THR A 75 -10.24 15.84 2.84
CA THR A 75 -9.03 16.05 3.65
C THR A 75 -8.12 14.83 3.51
N ARG A 76 -6.84 15.03 3.19
CA ARG A 76 -5.82 13.96 3.29
C ARG A 76 -5.54 13.68 4.76
N VAL A 77 -5.65 12.42 5.19
CA VAL A 77 -5.40 12.00 6.58
C VAL A 77 -4.10 11.22 6.74
N SER A 78 -3.56 10.64 5.66
CA SER A 78 -2.20 10.12 5.64
C SER A 78 -1.16 11.25 5.66
N SER A 79 -0.05 11.03 6.36
CA SER A 79 1.08 11.97 6.38
C SER A 79 2.09 11.70 5.27
N GLN A 80 2.09 10.49 4.72
CA GLN A 80 2.96 10.08 3.63
C GLN A 80 2.15 9.28 2.60
N SER A 81 2.63 9.31 1.36
CA SER A 81 2.10 8.48 0.28
C SER A 81 2.96 7.23 0.15
N HIS A 82 2.39 6.15 -0.37
CA HIS A 82 3.11 4.89 -0.56
C HIS A 82 2.82 4.24 -1.92
N GLN A 83 3.67 3.28 -2.29
CA GLN A 83 3.45 2.36 -3.41
C GLN A 83 2.63 1.16 -2.91
N SER A 84 1.43 0.98 -3.43
CA SER A 84 0.53 -0.11 -3.03
C SER A 84 0.87 -1.45 -3.69
N GLN A 85 1.72 -1.47 -4.71
CA GLN A 85 2.01 -2.69 -5.50
C GLN A 85 3.34 -3.36 -5.14
N TYR A 86 3.90 -3.10 -3.96
CA TYR A 86 5.12 -3.80 -3.53
C TYR A 86 4.90 -5.32 -3.42
N GLU A 87 5.85 -6.10 -3.94
CA GLU A 87 5.80 -7.56 -4.03
C GLU A 87 6.23 -8.24 -2.73
N MET A 88 5.28 -8.32 -1.79
CA MET A 88 5.56 -8.77 -0.43
C MET A 88 5.35 -10.28 -0.21
N PHE A 89 4.42 -10.90 -0.94
CA PHE A 89 4.03 -12.30 -0.73
C PHE A 89 4.47 -13.23 -1.87
N GLY A 90 4.08 -14.51 -1.80
CA GLY A 90 4.42 -15.56 -2.78
C GLY A 90 5.90 -15.94 -2.83
N GLY A 91 6.69 -15.42 -1.88
CA GLY A 91 8.14 -15.41 -2.00
C GLY A 91 8.60 -14.24 -2.85
N ARG A 92 8.12 -13.04 -2.54
CA ARG A 92 8.51 -11.75 -3.14
C ARG A 92 8.23 -11.67 -4.64
N ASP A 93 7.06 -12.11 -5.05
CA ASP A 93 6.61 -12.11 -6.46
C ASP A 93 5.11 -11.79 -6.61
N VAL A 94 4.41 -11.56 -5.49
CA VAL A 94 2.99 -11.20 -5.48
C VAL A 94 2.81 -9.83 -4.82
N PRO A 95 2.27 -8.83 -5.54
CA PRO A 95 1.97 -7.53 -4.96
C PRO A 95 0.89 -7.68 -3.91
N PHE A 96 1.03 -6.96 -2.80
CA PHE A 96 -0.01 -6.92 -1.79
C PHE A 96 -0.27 -5.51 -1.26
N HIS A 97 -1.55 -5.19 -1.15
CA HIS A 97 -2.02 -4.07 -0.38
C HIS A 97 -3.21 -4.52 0.46
N GLY A 98 -3.21 -4.09 1.71
CA GLY A 98 -4.26 -4.42 2.66
C GLY A 98 -5.49 -3.63 2.30
N ASP A 99 -6.64 -4.26 2.44
CA ASP A 99 -7.94 -3.67 2.18
C ASP A 99 -8.61 -3.15 3.46
N TYR A 100 -7.82 -2.97 4.53
CA TYR A 100 -8.33 -2.45 5.79
C TYR A 100 -8.31 -0.93 5.82
N ASN A 101 -9.51 -0.35 5.76
CA ASN A 101 -9.83 0.96 6.28
C ASN A 101 -10.89 0.79 7.37
N TRP A 102 -10.82 1.61 8.42
CA TRP A 102 -11.81 1.66 9.49
C TRP A 102 -12.04 3.09 9.92
N ILE A 103 -13.28 3.46 10.21
CA ILE A 103 -13.63 4.70 10.87
C ILE A 103 -14.58 4.45 12.05
N SER A 104 -14.40 5.22 13.13
CA SER A 104 -15.38 5.34 14.19
C SER A 104 -15.62 6.81 14.54
N LEU A 105 -16.89 7.18 14.60
CA LEU A 105 -17.39 8.42 15.13
C LEU A 105 -17.81 8.22 16.58
N ALA A 106 -17.31 9.06 17.47
CA ALA A 106 -17.65 9.02 18.89
C ALA A 106 -17.74 10.42 19.47
N ASN A 107 -18.45 10.57 20.58
CA ASN A 107 -18.34 11.78 21.39
C ASN A 107 -16.91 11.89 21.95
N THR A 108 -16.31 13.08 21.90
CA THR A 108 -14.98 13.31 22.51
C THR A 108 -14.99 13.08 24.02
N ASP A 109 -16.14 13.33 24.65
CA ASP A 109 -16.42 12.98 26.04
C ASP A 109 -17.59 11.98 26.05
N PRO A 110 -17.34 10.70 26.40
CA PRO A 110 -18.36 9.66 26.36
C PRO A 110 -19.51 9.89 27.34
N GLU A 111 -19.31 10.69 28.39
CA GLU A 111 -20.35 11.03 29.37
C GLU A 111 -21.18 12.25 28.95
N ASN A 112 -20.67 13.08 28.05
CA ASN A 112 -21.36 14.25 27.52
C ASN A 112 -21.91 14.01 26.11
N PRO A 113 -23.22 13.75 25.95
CA PRO A 113 -23.85 13.50 24.66
C PRO A 113 -23.86 14.72 23.74
N ASN A 114 -23.47 15.90 24.22
CA ASN A 114 -23.36 17.14 23.44
C ASN A 114 -21.91 17.55 23.15
N SER A 115 -20.93 16.74 23.55
CA SER A 115 -19.54 17.02 23.19
C SER A 115 -19.33 16.94 21.66
N PRO A 116 -18.30 17.61 21.13
CA PRO A 116 -17.92 17.47 19.72
C PRO A 116 -17.72 16.00 19.34
N LEU A 117 -17.85 15.69 18.06
CA LEU A 117 -17.55 14.35 17.58
C LEU A 117 -16.07 14.22 17.21
N LEU A 118 -15.48 13.10 17.58
CA LEU A 118 -14.20 12.61 17.11
C LEU A 118 -14.45 11.61 15.98
N ALA A 119 -13.82 11.80 14.83
CA ALA A 119 -13.63 10.78 13.83
C ALA A 119 -12.25 10.16 14.01
N TYR A 120 -12.17 8.93 14.49
CA TYR A 120 -10.93 8.15 14.50
C TYR A 120 -10.91 7.22 13.29
N MET A 121 -9.85 7.29 12.50
CA MET A 121 -9.69 6.46 11.31
C MET A 121 -8.40 5.66 11.40
N SER A 122 -8.41 4.45 10.86
CA SER A 122 -7.21 3.67 10.60
C SER A 122 -7.22 3.07 9.20
N TRP A 123 -6.02 2.83 8.66
CA TRP A 123 -5.84 2.28 7.32
C TRP A 123 -4.52 1.51 7.22
N THR A 124 -4.45 0.55 6.31
CA THR A 124 -3.18 -0.07 5.92
C THR A 124 -2.37 0.84 4.99
N ASP A 125 -1.05 0.75 5.08
CA ASP A 125 -0.15 1.65 4.37
C ASP A 125 1.23 1.00 4.22
N ASN A 126 1.85 1.16 3.04
CA ASN A 126 3.14 0.56 2.71
C ASN A 126 4.31 1.56 2.83
N ARG A 127 4.15 2.69 3.53
CA ARG A 127 5.20 3.73 3.64
C ARG A 127 6.48 3.28 4.32
N ASP A 128 6.43 2.23 5.13
CA ASP A 128 7.60 1.69 5.82
C ASP A 128 8.15 0.44 5.13
N VAL A 129 7.48 -0.06 4.07
CA VAL A 129 8.02 -1.14 3.25
C VAL A 129 9.34 -0.67 2.62
N VAL A 130 10.39 -1.42 2.92
CA VAL A 130 11.73 -1.17 2.41
C VAL A 130 11.83 -1.76 0.99
N PRO A 131 12.04 -0.95 -0.05
CA PRO A 131 12.22 -1.45 -1.41
C PRO A 131 13.54 -2.22 -1.54
N GLY A 132 13.58 -3.12 -2.51
CA GLY A 132 14.76 -3.94 -2.80
C GLY A 132 14.92 -4.18 -4.29
N VAL A 133 15.72 -5.21 -4.61
CA VAL A 133 15.83 -5.77 -5.96
C VAL A 133 15.70 -7.28 -5.81
N ASP A 134 14.92 -7.91 -6.67
CA ASP A 134 14.89 -9.36 -6.78
C ASP A 134 15.98 -9.85 -7.75
N PRO A 135 17.00 -10.56 -7.27
CA PRO A 135 18.04 -11.08 -8.16
C PRO A 135 17.49 -12.07 -9.20
N ARG A 136 16.35 -12.72 -8.94
CA ARG A 136 15.71 -13.66 -9.87
C ARG A 136 15.23 -12.99 -11.16
N GLU A 137 14.81 -11.73 -11.08
CA GLU A 137 14.30 -11.01 -12.25
C GLU A 137 15.41 -10.74 -13.26
N THR A 138 16.60 -10.34 -12.80
CA THR A 138 17.69 -10.00 -13.73
C THR A 138 18.33 -11.21 -14.43
N GLU A 139 18.05 -12.42 -13.96
CA GLU A 139 18.55 -13.66 -14.56
C GLU A 139 17.61 -14.29 -15.58
N ALA A 140 16.33 -13.89 -15.59
CA ALA A 140 15.37 -14.37 -16.58
C ALA A 140 15.70 -13.82 -17.96
N GLU A 141 15.50 -14.64 -19.01
CA GLU A 141 15.53 -14.20 -20.40
C GLU A 141 14.39 -13.15 -20.56
N ASP A 142 14.76 -11.87 -20.71
CA ASP A 142 13.90 -10.67 -20.71
C ASP A 142 13.49 -10.05 -19.35
N GLY A 143 14.03 -10.54 -18.24
CA GLY A 143 13.76 -9.93 -16.94
C GLY A 143 14.54 -8.63 -16.69
N PHE A 144 14.01 -7.78 -15.83
CA PHE A 144 14.53 -6.45 -15.55
C PHE A 144 14.00 -5.94 -14.21
N VAL A 145 14.74 -5.03 -13.57
CA VAL A 145 14.28 -4.40 -12.33
C VAL A 145 13.15 -3.43 -12.62
N ASP A 146 11.95 -3.77 -12.16
CA ASP A 146 10.73 -2.99 -12.42
C ASP A 146 10.38 -1.99 -11.30
N GLY A 147 11.00 -2.15 -10.13
CA GLY A 147 10.87 -1.26 -8.98
C GLY A 147 9.68 -1.56 -8.05
N PHE A 148 9.04 -2.74 -8.16
CA PHE A 148 8.05 -3.24 -7.21
C PHE A 148 8.63 -4.20 -6.17
N ASP A 149 9.88 -4.59 -6.32
CA ASP A 149 10.61 -5.42 -5.36
C ASP A 149 10.74 -4.80 -3.97
N VAL A 150 10.80 -5.68 -2.98
CA VAL A 150 11.06 -5.35 -1.58
C VAL A 150 12.38 -5.95 -1.11
N ALA A 151 12.88 -5.45 0.02
CA ALA A 151 14.08 -5.97 0.64
C ALA A 151 13.95 -7.47 0.90
N GLN A 152 14.93 -8.24 0.41
CA GLN A 152 15.00 -9.68 0.49
C GLN A 152 16.46 -10.16 0.50
N CYS A 153 16.73 -11.26 1.20
CA CYS A 153 18.08 -11.80 1.35
C CYS A 153 18.11 -13.25 0.88
N ARG A 154 18.29 -13.42 -0.43
CA ARG A 154 18.42 -14.72 -1.07
C ARG A 154 19.89 -15.05 -1.31
N THR A 155 20.21 -16.32 -1.18
CA THR A 155 21.51 -16.88 -1.54
C THR A 155 21.37 -17.61 -2.86
N ASP A 156 22.24 -17.33 -3.83
CA ASP A 156 22.36 -18.12 -5.05
C ASP A 156 22.93 -19.52 -4.72
N LEU A 157 22.18 -20.57 -5.04
CA LEU A 157 22.46 -21.99 -4.84
C LEU A 157 22.98 -22.67 -6.13
N GLY A 158 22.96 -21.97 -7.27
CA GLY A 158 23.35 -22.44 -8.60
C GLY A 158 24.85 -22.36 -8.89
N THR A 159 25.68 -21.94 -7.93
CA THR A 159 27.15 -21.89 -8.05
C THR A 159 27.81 -23.14 -7.41
N PRO A 160 28.43 -24.11 -8.13
CA PRO A 160 29.21 -25.19 -7.51
C PRO A 160 30.73 -25.17 -7.83
N PRO A 161 31.64 -25.77 -7.01
CA PRO A 161 31.41 -26.47 -5.72
C PRO A 161 32.38 -26.10 -4.57
N GLY A 162 31.88 -26.15 -3.32
CA GLY A 162 32.71 -26.12 -2.11
C GLY A 162 31.95 -25.89 -0.79
N GLY A 163 30.75 -25.31 -0.85
CA GLY A 163 29.89 -25.13 0.32
C GLY A 163 28.86 -26.25 0.42
N ASP A 164 28.79 -26.90 1.57
CA ASP A 164 27.68 -27.76 1.94
C ASP A 164 26.40 -26.91 2.01
N VAL A 165 25.35 -27.32 1.29
CA VAL A 165 24.04 -26.65 1.24
C VAL A 165 23.05 -27.27 2.23
N SER A 166 23.53 -28.17 3.11
CA SER A 166 22.73 -28.97 4.03
C SER A 166 21.96 -28.17 5.10
N ASP A 167 22.32 -26.91 5.34
CA ASP A 167 21.70 -26.02 6.34
C ASP A 167 20.84 -24.89 5.73
N GLY A 168 20.63 -24.87 4.42
CA GLY A 168 19.85 -23.82 3.74
C GLY A 168 18.34 -24.05 3.83
N PRO A 169 17.51 -23.04 4.19
CA PRO A 169 16.06 -23.19 4.19
C PRO A 169 15.56 -23.51 2.79
N LEU A 170 14.73 -24.55 2.71
CA LEU A 170 14.23 -25.23 1.53
C LEU A 170 13.79 -24.27 0.41
N ALA A 171 14.69 -24.02 -0.54
CA ALA A 171 14.28 -23.70 -1.89
C ALA A 171 13.99 -24.98 -2.67
N ARG A 172 13.15 -24.88 -3.69
CA ARG A 172 12.87 -25.97 -4.64
C ARG A 172 14.21 -26.50 -5.18
N ARG A 173 14.37 -27.82 -5.34
CA ARG A 173 15.64 -28.49 -5.73
C ARG A 173 16.22 -28.00 -7.08
N ASP A 174 15.42 -27.29 -7.85
CA ASP A 174 15.63 -26.74 -9.19
C ASP A 174 15.66 -25.20 -9.21
N ALA A 175 15.47 -24.53 -8.07
CA ALA A 175 15.54 -23.08 -7.96
C ALA A 175 16.99 -22.64 -7.66
N PRO A 176 17.56 -21.70 -8.43
CA PRO A 176 18.92 -21.20 -8.20
C PRO A 176 19.03 -20.32 -6.96
N TYR A 177 17.96 -20.08 -6.18
CA TYR A 177 18.00 -19.21 -5.00
C TYR A 177 17.34 -19.84 -3.78
N SER A 178 17.89 -19.55 -2.59
CA SER A 178 17.26 -19.87 -1.30
C SER A 178 15.91 -19.16 -1.10
N GLY A 179 15.19 -19.53 -0.03
CA GLY A 179 14.16 -18.65 0.54
C GLY A 179 14.72 -17.29 0.98
N ASP A 180 13.84 -16.35 1.30
CA ASP A 180 14.23 -15.05 1.87
C ASP A 180 14.66 -15.21 3.33
N ASN A 181 15.94 -14.92 3.61
CA ASN A 181 16.55 -15.06 4.92
C ASN A 181 16.48 -13.79 5.78
N CYS A 182 15.82 -12.73 5.32
CA CYS A 182 15.73 -11.47 6.06
C CYS A 182 14.34 -10.84 6.08
N GLY A 183 13.30 -11.66 6.27
CA GLY A 183 11.91 -11.20 6.35
C GLY A 183 11.65 -10.03 7.32
N ASN A 184 12.47 -9.88 8.38
CA ASN A 184 12.36 -8.80 9.37
C ASN A 184 13.17 -7.53 9.02
N GLN A 185 13.76 -7.41 7.83
CA GLN A 185 14.49 -6.21 7.39
C GLN A 185 13.60 -5.17 6.69
N GLY A 186 12.29 -5.26 6.88
CA GLY A 186 11.34 -4.25 6.47
C GLY A 186 10.70 -4.44 5.09
N GLY A 187 11.08 -5.48 4.35
CA GLY A 187 10.39 -5.84 3.10
C GLY A 187 8.95 -6.34 3.30
N LEU A 188 8.49 -6.51 4.55
CA LEU A 188 7.13 -6.92 4.91
C LEU A 188 6.42 -5.88 5.78
N ASP A 189 6.97 -4.67 5.92
CA ASP A 189 6.48 -3.63 6.85
C ASP A 189 5.23 -2.92 6.32
N GLN A 190 4.21 -3.69 6.05
CA GLN A 190 2.86 -3.20 5.84
C GLN A 190 2.23 -2.91 7.21
N ASN A 191 2.17 -1.62 7.53
CA ASN A 191 1.72 -1.15 8.83
C ASN A 191 0.27 -0.65 8.78
N ILE A 192 -0.35 -0.58 9.95
CA ILE A 192 -1.63 0.10 10.15
C ILE A 192 -1.34 1.44 10.83
N TYR A 193 -1.81 2.53 10.22
CA TYR A 193 -1.75 3.86 10.80
C TYR A 193 -3.15 4.32 11.14
N GLY A 194 -3.23 5.34 12.00
CA GLY A 194 -4.48 6.01 12.27
C GLY A 194 -4.27 7.48 12.57
N ASN A 195 -5.35 8.23 12.42
CA ASN A 195 -5.41 9.65 12.72
C ASN A 195 -6.81 10.01 13.19
N SER A 196 -6.95 11.14 13.88
CA SER A 196 -8.25 11.62 14.34
C SER A 196 -8.51 13.06 13.94
N LEU A 197 -9.78 13.35 13.69
CA LEU A 197 -10.27 14.69 13.36
C LEU A 197 -11.47 15.02 14.26
N LEU A 198 -11.57 16.29 14.65
CA LEU A 198 -12.79 16.81 15.28
C LEU A 198 -13.78 17.22 14.18
N LEU A 199 -15.03 16.78 14.32
CA LEU A 199 -16.12 17.22 13.46
C LEU A 199 -16.88 18.37 14.11
N PRO A 200 -17.42 19.30 13.29
CA PRO A 200 -18.29 20.37 13.78
C PRO A 200 -19.62 19.83 14.35
#